data_AF-F3CK81-F1
#
_entry.id   AF-F3CK81-F1
#
_cell.length_a   1.000
_cell.length_b   1.000
_cell.length_c   1.000
_cell.angle_alpha   90.00
_cell.angle_beta   90.00
_cell.angle_gamma   90.00
#
_symmetry.space_group_name_H-M   'P 1'
#
loop_
_entity.id
_entity.type
_entity.pdbx_description
1 polymer ?
#
loop_
_entity_poly.entity_id
_entity_poly.type
_entity_poly.pdbx_seq_one_letter_code
_entity_poly.pdbx_strand_id
1 'polypeptide(L)'
;MRFFLDTNIWSYIANEGAGSELAMRAREAGVEIVISPAVVDEVQRLPVPEARRKVIQLVTRKDWKRLMPEIFSECAEVKSEIIRLRPEWVIAEPKMAEFRRLRYDWARASGGFWDRARRETETPATNESIRRDEEERLAVEQSYAIRERMKKNKPGSEEHLQKVGHIPEAGRPGWSGDPVPYWRVPSLHMFRAELQIYESAVREWLDSEIDVAAMLFIT
;
A
#
# COMPACT_ATOMS: atom_id res chain seq x y z
N MET A 1 -5.53 11.54 -20.36
CA MET A 1 -4.62 10.38 -20.21
C MET A 1 -3.87 10.52 -18.89
N ARG A 2 -3.57 9.43 -18.17
CA ARG A 2 -2.85 9.47 -16.89
C ARG A 2 -1.50 8.82 -16.99
N PHE A 3 -0.47 9.51 -16.53
CA PHE A 3 0.90 8.98 -16.48
C PHE A 3 1.34 8.79 -15.03
N PHE A 4 1.87 7.60 -14.76
CA PHE A 4 2.57 7.27 -13.54
C PHE A 4 4.05 7.15 -13.89
N LEU A 5 4.91 7.90 -13.19
CA LEU A 5 6.35 7.93 -13.45
C LEU A 5 7.08 7.23 -12.31
N ASP A 6 8.03 6.38 -12.67
CA ASP A 6 8.89 5.69 -11.72
C ASP A 6 9.79 6.66 -10.93
N THR A 7 10.18 6.28 -9.71
CA THR A 7 10.99 7.09 -8.80
C THR A 7 12.32 7.52 -9.41
N ASN A 8 12.92 6.69 -10.26
CA ASN A 8 14.15 7.05 -10.97
C ASN A 8 13.97 8.24 -11.91
N ILE A 9 12.82 8.32 -12.60
CA ILE A 9 12.51 9.42 -13.53
C ILE A 9 12.42 10.74 -12.77
N TRP A 10 11.83 10.74 -11.57
CA TRP A 10 11.74 11.93 -10.72
C TRP A 10 13.09 12.48 -10.31
N SER A 11 14.07 11.61 -10.08
CA SER A 11 15.45 12.03 -9.77
C SER A 11 16.09 12.77 -10.95
N TYR A 12 15.91 12.28 -12.18
CA TYR A 12 16.39 12.97 -13.38
C TYR A 12 15.72 14.33 -13.58
N ILE A 13 14.39 14.40 -13.47
CA ILE A 13 13.65 15.65 -13.63
C ILE A 13 14.09 16.68 -12.57
N ALA A 14 14.33 16.24 -11.34
CA ALA A 14 14.79 17.12 -10.27
C ALA A 14 16.21 17.64 -10.51
N ASN A 15 17.11 16.80 -11.04
CA ASN A 15 18.48 17.17 -11.35
C ASN A 15 18.55 18.21 -12.49
N GLU A 16 17.72 18.05 -13.52
CA GLU A 16 17.63 18.99 -14.65
C GLU A 16 16.80 20.25 -14.33
N GLY A 17 16.14 20.32 -13.17
CA GLY A 17 15.24 21.43 -12.84
C GLY A 17 13.98 21.51 -13.72
N ALA A 18 13.66 20.45 -14.47
CA ALA A 18 12.64 20.44 -15.52
C ALA A 18 11.19 20.30 -15.00
N GLY A 19 10.97 20.31 -13.68
CA GLY A 19 9.66 20.03 -13.08
C GLY A 19 8.55 21.02 -13.48
N SER A 20 8.88 22.30 -13.63
CA SER A 20 7.90 23.31 -14.07
C SER A 20 7.56 23.18 -15.55
N GLU A 21 8.56 22.86 -16.39
CA GLU A 21 8.34 22.61 -17.82
C GLU A 21 7.48 21.36 -18.01
N LEU A 22 7.77 20.28 -17.28
CA LEU A 22 6.96 19.07 -17.31
C LEU A 22 5.49 19.34 -16.96
N ALA A 23 5.23 20.12 -15.91
CA ALA A 23 3.88 20.48 -15.51
C ALA A 23 3.14 21.30 -16.58
N MET A 24 3.84 22.25 -17.22
CA MET A 24 3.31 23.05 -18.32
C MET A 24 2.96 22.16 -19.52
N ARG A 25 3.90 21.32 -19.97
CA ARG A 25 3.70 20.41 -21.11
C ARG A 25 2.60 19.39 -20.87
N ALA A 26 2.53 18.83 -19.66
CA ALA A 26 1.45 17.91 -19.29
C ALA A 26 0.08 18.59 -19.38
N ARG A 27 -0.03 19.84 -18.91
CA ARG A 27 -1.26 20.63 -19.01
C ARG A 27 -1.64 20.93 -20.46
N GLU A 28 -0.70 21.38 -21.28
CA GLU A 28 -0.91 21.64 -22.72
C GLU A 28 -1.39 20.39 -23.46
N ALA A 29 -0.86 19.21 -23.08
CA ALA A 29 -1.23 17.93 -23.67
C ALA A 29 -2.49 17.28 -23.07
N GLY A 30 -3.12 17.88 -22.05
CA GLY A 30 -4.25 17.26 -21.35
C GLY A 30 -3.89 15.95 -20.61
N VAL A 31 -2.64 15.83 -20.18
CA VAL A 31 -2.12 14.68 -19.42
C VAL A 31 -2.13 15.00 -17.92
N GLU A 32 -2.67 14.06 -17.14
CA GLU A 32 -2.64 14.13 -15.69
C GLU A 32 -1.47 13.27 -15.18
N ILE A 33 -0.45 13.91 -14.62
CA ILE A 33 0.66 13.20 -13.97
C ILE A 33 0.23 12.84 -12.55
N VAL A 34 0.40 11.57 -12.21
CA VAL A 34 -0.08 10.97 -10.97
C VAL A 34 1.10 10.62 -10.06
N ILE A 35 0.95 10.87 -8.76
CA ILE A 35 1.92 10.51 -7.72
C ILE A 35 1.22 9.66 -6.66
N SER A 36 1.82 8.53 -6.31
CA SER A 36 1.40 7.74 -5.16
C SER A 36 2.22 8.05 -3.90
N PRO A 37 1.68 7.79 -2.71
CA PRO A 37 2.44 7.89 -1.47
C PRO A 37 3.73 7.04 -1.45
N ALA A 38 3.75 5.85 -2.06
CA ALA A 38 4.96 5.03 -2.13
C ALA A 38 6.15 5.75 -2.79
N VAL A 39 5.91 6.56 -3.83
CA VAL A 39 6.97 7.38 -4.46
C VAL A 39 7.56 8.37 -3.45
N VAL A 40 6.73 8.93 -2.56
CA VAL A 40 7.18 9.85 -1.50
C VAL A 40 8.07 9.10 -0.51
N ASP A 41 7.64 7.92 -0.06
CA ASP A 41 8.40 7.08 0.88
C ASP A 41 9.76 6.66 0.29
N GLU A 42 9.79 6.25 -0.98
CA GLU A 42 11.04 5.90 -1.67
C GLU A 42 11.98 7.10 -1.78
N VAL A 43 11.46 8.27 -2.12
CA VAL A 43 12.25 9.51 -2.19
C VAL A 43 12.79 9.89 -0.81
N GLN A 44 12.03 9.67 0.27
CA GLN A 44 12.50 9.92 1.64
C GLN A 44 13.69 9.03 2.02
N ARG A 45 13.81 7.84 1.44
CA ARG A 45 14.93 6.91 1.65
C ARG A 45 16.18 7.24 0.83
N LEU A 46 16.15 8.28 -0.02
CA LEU A 46 17.33 8.70 -0.78
C LEU A 46 18.45 9.16 0.17
N PRO A 47 19.70 8.68 0.00
CA PRO A 47 20.78 8.89 0.97
C PRO A 47 21.30 10.33 0.98
N VAL A 48 21.26 11.03 -0.16
CA VAL A 48 21.80 12.39 -0.31
C VAL A 48 20.75 13.42 0.09
N PRO A 49 20.91 14.17 1.19
CA PRO A 49 19.86 15.05 1.72
C PRO A 49 19.43 16.17 0.76
N GLU A 50 20.37 16.73 -0.01
CA GLU A 50 20.06 17.79 -0.98
C GLU A 50 19.25 17.26 -2.17
N ALA A 51 19.65 16.11 -2.71
CA ALA A 51 18.92 15.44 -3.79
C ALA A 51 17.52 15.04 -3.31
N ARG A 52 17.43 14.44 -2.12
CA ARG A 52 16.16 14.13 -1.45
C ARG A 52 15.25 15.35 -1.35
N ARG A 53 15.77 16.50 -0.89
CA ARG A 53 14.99 17.75 -0.77
C ARG A 53 14.50 18.26 -2.12
N LYS A 54 15.29 18.17 -3.18
CA LYS A 54 14.87 18.58 -4.53
C LYS A 54 13.75 17.68 -5.06
N VAL A 55 13.93 16.37 -4.95
CA VAL A 55 12.96 15.40 -5.44
C VAL A 55 11.66 15.45 -4.61
N ILE A 56 11.74 15.54 -3.28
CA ILE A 56 10.54 15.60 -2.43
C ILE A 56 9.69 16.86 -2.73
N GLN A 57 10.33 18.01 -2.96
CA GLN A 57 9.63 19.23 -3.36
C GLN A 57 8.95 19.09 -4.73
N LEU A 58 9.58 18.35 -5.64
CA LEU A 58 9.05 18.07 -6.97
C LEU A 58 7.85 17.10 -6.90
N VAL A 59 7.98 15.94 -6.28
CA VAL A 59 6.90 14.92 -6.25
C VAL A 59 5.71 15.34 -5.40
N THR A 60 5.89 16.26 -4.45
CA THR A 60 4.78 16.78 -3.63
C THR A 60 4.07 17.98 -4.26
N ARG A 61 4.45 18.45 -5.47
CA ARG A 61 3.83 19.60 -6.15
C ARG A 61 2.29 19.46 -6.23
N LYS A 62 1.61 20.61 -6.22
CA LYS A 62 0.14 20.65 -6.32
C LYS A 62 -0.35 20.44 -7.76
N ASP A 63 0.55 20.56 -8.73
CA ASP A 63 0.26 20.33 -10.15
C ASP A 63 -0.02 18.85 -10.47
N TRP A 64 0.40 17.94 -9.58
CA TRP A 64 0.21 16.51 -9.76
C TRP A 64 -1.09 16.02 -9.13
N LYS A 65 -1.66 14.98 -9.74
CA LYS A 65 -2.74 14.23 -9.14
C LYS A 65 -2.20 13.32 -8.05
N ARG A 66 -2.53 13.66 -6.82
CA ARG A 66 -2.19 12.88 -5.64
C ARG A 66 -3.15 11.71 -5.48
N LEU A 67 -2.62 10.51 -5.36
CA LEU A 67 -3.41 9.33 -5.03
C LEU A 67 -3.65 9.21 -3.53
N MET A 68 -4.68 8.46 -3.19
CA MET A 68 -4.82 7.88 -1.86
C MET A 68 -3.71 6.83 -1.66
N PRO A 69 -3.41 6.45 -0.40
CA PRO A 69 -2.53 5.32 -0.11
C PRO A 69 -2.93 4.05 -0.84
N GLU A 70 -1.95 3.24 -1.17
CA GLU A 70 -2.11 1.94 -1.79
C GLU A 70 -3.04 1.07 -0.93
N ILE A 71 -2.80 1.05 0.39
CA ILE A 71 -3.62 0.31 1.36
C ILE A 71 -5.10 0.74 1.37
N PHE A 72 -5.41 2.01 1.07
CA PHE A 72 -6.79 2.46 0.93
C PHE A 72 -7.47 1.80 -0.27
N SER A 73 -6.76 1.69 -1.40
CA SER A 73 -7.31 1.09 -2.62
C SER A 73 -7.47 -0.42 -2.45
N GLU A 74 -6.49 -1.08 -1.83
CA GLU A 74 -6.56 -2.50 -1.49
C GLU A 74 -7.73 -2.79 -0.54
N CYS A 75 -7.90 -1.98 0.52
CA CYS A 75 -9.03 -2.12 1.44
C CYS A 75 -10.37 -1.86 0.74
N ALA A 76 -10.44 -0.93 -0.23
CA ALA A 76 -11.65 -0.69 -1.00
C ALA A 76 -12.05 -1.91 -1.85
N GLU A 77 -11.08 -2.57 -2.49
CA GLU A 77 -11.31 -3.82 -3.24
C GLU A 77 -11.75 -4.94 -2.31
N VAL A 78 -11.02 -5.18 -1.21
CA VAL A 78 -11.36 -6.21 -0.22
C VAL A 78 -12.75 -5.96 0.37
N LYS A 79 -13.06 -4.72 0.74
CA LYS A 79 -14.38 -4.33 1.26
C LYS A 79 -15.50 -4.67 0.27
N SER A 80 -15.30 -4.38 -1.02
CA SER A 80 -16.30 -4.69 -2.04
C SER A 80 -16.59 -6.18 -2.14
N GLU A 81 -15.55 -7.01 -2.01
CA GLU A 81 -15.69 -8.47 -2.00
C GLU A 81 -16.34 -8.98 -0.71
N ILE A 82 -16.06 -8.36 0.45
CA ILE A 82 -16.74 -8.67 1.71
C ILE A 82 -18.23 -8.38 1.59
N ILE A 83 -18.62 -7.19 1.13
CA ILE A 83 -20.03 -6.82 0.95
C ILE A 83 -20.74 -7.81 0.02
N ARG A 84 -20.05 -8.25 -1.05
CA ARG A 84 -20.60 -9.20 -2.02
C ARG A 84 -20.76 -10.62 -1.46
N LEU A 85 -19.82 -11.09 -0.64
CA LEU A 85 -19.75 -12.49 -0.20
C LEU A 85 -20.31 -12.74 1.20
N ARG A 86 -20.27 -11.73 2.08
CA ARG A 86 -20.62 -11.79 3.50
C ARG A 86 -21.29 -10.47 3.95
N PRO A 87 -22.47 -10.12 3.38
CA PRO A 87 -23.17 -8.89 3.73
C PRO A 87 -23.52 -8.80 5.23
N GLU A 88 -23.61 -9.93 5.94
CA GLU A 88 -23.82 -9.99 7.38
C GLU A 88 -22.69 -9.38 8.22
N TRP A 89 -21.49 -9.19 7.64
CA TRP A 89 -20.37 -8.52 8.31
C TRP A 89 -20.39 -6.99 8.14
N VAL A 90 -21.35 -6.45 7.38
CA VAL A 90 -21.44 -5.02 7.15
C VAL A 90 -22.13 -4.34 8.34
N ILE A 91 -21.50 -3.30 8.87
CA ILE A 91 -22.07 -2.51 9.97
C ILE A 91 -23.26 -1.71 9.44
N ALA A 92 -24.44 -1.93 10.00
CA ALA A 92 -25.67 -1.26 9.58
C ALA A 92 -25.61 0.27 9.72
N GLU A 93 -24.98 0.76 10.80
CA GLU A 93 -24.80 2.19 11.08
C GLU A 93 -23.30 2.53 11.25
N PRO A 94 -22.58 2.77 10.13
CA PRO A 94 -21.14 2.94 10.17
C PRO A 94 -20.72 4.26 10.81
N LYS A 95 -19.73 4.19 11.72
CA LYS A 95 -19.13 5.38 12.36
C LYS A 95 -18.03 5.97 11.50
N MET A 96 -18.42 6.82 10.55
CA MET A 96 -17.51 7.35 9.54
C MET A 96 -16.60 8.51 9.98
N ALA A 97 -16.56 8.88 11.27
CA ALA A 97 -15.79 10.03 11.74
C ALA A 97 -14.28 9.84 11.52
N GLU A 98 -13.75 8.70 11.96
CA GLU A 98 -12.32 8.36 11.81
C GLU A 98 -11.93 8.17 10.34
N PHE A 99 -12.71 7.41 9.58
CA PHE A 99 -12.49 7.25 8.14
C PHE A 99 -12.42 8.60 7.41
N ARG A 100 -13.34 9.53 7.71
CA ARG A 100 -13.33 10.86 7.11
C ARG A 100 -12.11 11.67 7.55
N ARG A 101 -11.71 11.59 8.82
CA ARG A 101 -10.50 12.25 9.34
C ARG A 101 -9.25 11.78 8.58
N LEU A 102 -9.07 10.46 8.46
CA LEU A 102 -7.96 9.86 7.73
C LEU A 102 -7.98 10.26 6.26
N ARG A 103 -9.10 10.05 5.57
CA ARG A 103 -9.26 10.44 4.16
C ARG A 103 -8.97 11.93 3.94
N TYR A 104 -9.40 12.78 4.86
CA TYR A 104 -9.18 14.21 4.76
C TYR A 104 -7.69 14.57 4.90
N ASP A 105 -6.92 13.86 5.74
CA ASP A 105 -5.48 14.05 5.85
C ASP A 105 -4.74 13.82 4.52
N TRP A 106 -5.19 12.82 3.75
CA TRP A 106 -4.63 12.50 2.43
C TRP A 106 -5.11 13.45 1.33
N ALA A 107 -6.38 13.88 1.38
CA ALA A 107 -7.01 14.65 0.30
C ALA A 107 -6.80 16.17 0.40
N ARG A 108 -6.55 16.70 1.60
CA ARG A 108 -6.49 18.16 1.83
C ARG A 108 -5.30 18.81 1.13
N ALA A 109 -5.51 20.05 0.67
CA ALA A 109 -4.51 20.80 -0.09
C ALA A 109 -3.31 21.30 0.75
N SER A 110 -3.53 21.56 2.04
CA SER A 110 -2.53 22.07 3.00
C SER A 110 -2.75 21.44 4.37
N GLY A 111 -1.69 21.20 5.13
CA GLY A 111 -1.64 20.61 6.48
C GLY A 111 -2.02 19.13 6.60
N GLY A 112 -2.10 18.42 5.47
CA GLY A 112 -2.23 16.96 5.42
C GLY A 112 -0.91 16.26 5.09
N PHE A 113 -0.95 14.96 4.82
CA PHE A 113 0.23 14.16 4.46
C PHE A 113 1.15 14.85 3.44
N TRP A 114 0.60 15.29 2.31
CA TRP A 114 1.38 15.89 1.22
C TRP A 114 2.06 17.21 1.57
N ASP A 115 1.52 17.96 2.52
CA ASP A 115 2.12 19.21 2.99
C ASP A 115 3.19 18.93 4.04
N ARG A 116 2.98 17.93 4.92
CA ARG A 116 4.01 17.45 5.85
C ARG A 116 5.21 16.89 5.11
N ALA A 117 4.99 15.94 4.19
CA ALA A 117 6.03 15.33 3.37
C ALA A 117 6.87 16.35 2.58
N ARG A 118 6.28 17.50 2.19
CA ARG A 118 7.00 18.56 1.50
C ARG A 118 7.95 19.35 2.42
N ARG A 119 7.52 19.59 3.66
CA ARG A 119 8.19 20.52 4.60
C ARG A 119 9.21 19.80 5.47
N GLU A 120 8.87 18.61 5.90
CA GLU A 120 9.66 17.83 6.84
C GLU A 120 10.70 17.02 6.05
N THR A 121 11.98 17.13 6.45
CA THR A 121 13.06 16.35 5.83
C THR A 121 13.05 14.89 6.23
N GLU A 122 12.33 14.56 7.31
CA GLU A 122 12.15 13.22 7.88
C GLU A 122 10.70 13.13 8.36
N THR A 123 10.00 12.06 7.99
CA THR A 123 8.67 11.78 8.55
C THR A 123 8.86 11.19 9.94
N PRO A 124 8.13 11.66 10.97
CA PRO A 124 8.15 11.01 12.28
C PRO A 124 7.82 9.53 12.14
N ALA A 125 8.57 8.68 12.84
CA ALA A 125 8.28 7.25 12.86
C ALA A 125 6.86 7.02 13.41
N THR A 126 6.04 6.31 12.63
CA THR A 126 4.75 5.81 13.07
C THR A 126 4.90 4.35 13.50
N ASN A 127 3.94 3.83 14.27
CA ASN A 127 3.92 2.40 14.62
C ASN A 127 3.96 1.54 13.35
N GLU A 128 3.27 2.01 12.30
CA GLU A 128 3.29 1.37 10.99
C GLU A 128 4.65 1.44 10.30
N SER A 129 5.34 2.58 10.30
CA SER A 129 6.65 2.69 9.65
C SER A 129 7.70 1.83 10.36
N ILE A 130 7.67 1.77 11.70
CA ILE A 130 8.56 0.91 12.49
C ILE A 130 8.33 -0.56 12.16
N ARG A 131 7.07 -0.98 12.07
CA ARG A 131 6.70 -2.36 11.75
C ARG A 131 7.09 -2.72 10.33
N ARG A 132 6.86 -1.81 9.37
CA ARG A 132 7.30 -1.97 7.98
C ARG A 132 8.82 -2.14 7.88
N ASP A 133 9.60 -1.34 8.61
CA ASP A 133 11.07 -1.45 8.59
C ASP A 133 11.54 -2.81 9.14
N GLU A 134 10.87 -3.31 10.18
CA GLU A 134 11.13 -4.64 10.73
C GLU A 134 10.75 -5.75 9.74
N GLU A 135 9.59 -5.65 9.09
CA GLU A 135 9.14 -6.58 8.06
C GLU A 135 10.08 -6.58 6.84
N GLU A 136 10.55 -5.41 6.40
CA GLU A 136 11.53 -5.28 5.32
C GLU A 136 12.84 -5.98 5.70
N ARG A 137 13.34 -5.77 6.93
CA ARG A 137 14.54 -6.44 7.44
C ARG A 137 14.38 -7.96 7.44
N LEU A 138 13.27 -8.46 7.97
CA LEU A 138 12.96 -9.90 8.01
C LEU A 138 12.81 -10.47 6.60
N ALA A 139 12.16 -9.76 5.68
CA ALA A 139 11.99 -10.18 4.30
C ALA A 139 13.34 -10.29 3.58
N VAL A 140 14.26 -9.35 3.82
CA VAL A 140 15.63 -9.41 3.29
C VAL A 140 16.35 -10.65 3.82
N GLU A 141 16.33 -10.90 5.12
CA GLU A 141 16.96 -12.08 5.74
C GLU A 141 16.38 -13.38 5.18
N GLN A 142 15.05 -13.48 5.13
CA GLN A 142 14.35 -14.63 4.57
C GLN A 142 14.65 -14.84 3.09
N SER A 143 14.82 -13.77 2.31
CA SER A 143 15.15 -13.86 0.88
C SER A 143 16.50 -14.56 0.66
N TYR A 144 17.50 -14.29 1.51
CA TYR A 144 18.78 -14.98 1.46
C TYR A 144 18.63 -16.45 1.81
N ALA A 145 17.88 -16.77 2.87
CA ALA A 145 17.61 -18.15 3.27
C ALA A 145 16.86 -18.94 2.20
N ILE A 146 15.87 -18.33 1.54
CA ILE A 146 15.11 -18.93 0.43
C ILE A 146 16.02 -19.17 -0.77
N ARG A 147 16.85 -18.18 -1.16
CA ARG A 147 17.82 -18.36 -2.25
C ARG A 147 18.77 -19.52 -1.97
N GLU A 148 19.28 -19.65 -0.75
CA GLU A 148 20.13 -20.78 -0.35
C GLU A 148 19.39 -22.13 -0.38
N ARG A 149 18.10 -22.17 0.01
CA ARG A 149 17.27 -23.38 -0.14
C ARG A 149 17.04 -23.73 -1.61
N MET A 150 16.76 -22.74 -2.46
CA MET A 150 16.53 -22.92 -3.91
C MET A 150 17.79 -23.38 -4.65
N LYS A 151 19.00 -23.04 -4.14
CA LYS A 151 20.25 -23.61 -4.65
C LYS A 151 20.37 -25.11 -4.36
N LYS A 152 19.85 -25.58 -3.22
CA LYS A 152 19.90 -26.98 -2.78
C LYS A 152 18.78 -27.83 -3.39
N ASN A 153 17.59 -27.25 -3.54
CA ASN A 153 16.41 -27.88 -4.11
C ASN A 153 16.02 -27.16 -5.40
N LYS A 154 16.33 -27.76 -6.55
CA LYS A 154 15.77 -27.29 -7.82
C LYS A 154 14.24 -27.38 -7.77
N PRO A 155 13.50 -26.37 -8.24
CA PRO A 155 12.05 -26.48 -8.39
C PRO A 155 11.74 -27.70 -9.26
N GLY A 156 10.84 -28.57 -8.79
CA GLY A 156 10.53 -29.83 -9.47
C GLY A 156 9.72 -29.67 -10.76
N SER A 157 9.21 -28.46 -11.05
CA SER A 157 8.44 -28.16 -12.26
C SER A 157 8.54 -26.67 -12.63
N GLU A 158 8.33 -26.36 -13.91
CA GLU A 158 8.13 -24.99 -14.44
C GLU A 158 6.65 -24.58 -14.37
N GLU A 159 5.87 -25.18 -13.47
CA GLU A 159 4.44 -24.90 -13.40
C GLU A 159 4.17 -23.45 -13.01
N HIS A 160 3.36 -22.79 -13.84
CA HIS A 160 2.92 -21.43 -13.60
C HIS A 160 2.21 -21.35 -12.23
N LEU A 161 2.56 -20.39 -11.38
CA LEU A 161 2.02 -20.24 -10.01
C LEU A 161 0.49 -20.12 -9.93
N GLN A 162 -0.17 -19.78 -11.04
CA GLN A 162 -1.64 -19.76 -11.13
C GLN A 162 -2.26 -21.18 -11.18
N LYS A 163 -1.48 -22.19 -11.58
CA LYS A 163 -1.89 -23.59 -11.64
C LYS A 163 -1.56 -24.36 -10.36
N VAL A 164 -0.77 -23.76 -9.48
CA VAL A 164 -0.43 -24.34 -8.18
C VAL A 164 -1.55 -24.00 -7.19
N GLY A 165 -2.30 -25.02 -6.78
CA GLY A 165 -3.29 -24.92 -5.72
C GLY A 165 -2.65 -25.11 -4.34
N HIS A 166 -3.21 -24.43 -3.35
CA HIS A 166 -2.96 -24.68 -1.93
C HIS A 166 -4.27 -25.02 -1.26
N ILE A 167 -4.22 -25.92 -0.29
CA ILE A 167 -5.35 -26.25 0.58
C ILE A 167 -5.03 -25.61 1.92
N PRO A 168 -5.66 -24.48 2.28
CA PRO A 168 -5.55 -23.89 3.59
C PRO A 168 -5.78 -24.91 4.71
N GLU A 169 -5.19 -24.69 5.89
CA GLU A 169 -5.40 -25.58 7.04
C GLU A 169 -6.90 -25.75 7.36
N ALA A 170 -7.31 -26.99 7.69
CA ALA A 170 -8.70 -27.35 7.96
C ALA A 170 -9.28 -26.52 9.13
N GLY A 171 -10.55 -26.14 9.02
CA GLY A 171 -11.25 -25.36 10.05
C GLY A 171 -11.10 -23.84 9.93
N ARG A 172 -10.66 -23.31 8.79
CA ARG A 172 -10.69 -21.86 8.52
C ARG A 172 -12.13 -21.38 8.32
N PRO A 173 -12.67 -20.51 9.20
CA PRO A 173 -14.02 -19.99 9.05
C PRO A 173 -14.21 -19.31 7.69
N GLY A 174 -15.36 -19.56 7.06
CA GLY A 174 -15.71 -18.94 5.78
C GLY A 174 -15.06 -19.55 4.53
N TRP A 175 -14.18 -20.55 4.66
CA TRP A 175 -13.60 -21.28 3.53
C TRP A 175 -14.38 -22.57 3.22
N SER A 176 -14.67 -22.83 1.95
CA SER A 176 -15.47 -23.98 1.49
C SER A 176 -14.73 -25.33 1.51
N GLY A 177 -13.43 -25.34 1.77
CA GLY A 177 -12.58 -26.53 1.65
C GLY A 177 -11.97 -26.71 0.25
N ASP A 178 -12.33 -25.88 -0.72
CA ASP A 178 -11.80 -25.97 -2.08
C ASP A 178 -10.35 -25.48 -2.18
N PRO A 179 -9.50 -26.06 -3.06
CA PRO A 179 -8.17 -25.54 -3.33
C PRO A 179 -8.22 -24.07 -3.77
N VAL A 180 -7.34 -23.24 -3.21
CA VAL A 180 -7.18 -21.85 -3.62
C VAL A 180 -5.87 -21.69 -4.41
N PRO A 181 -5.79 -20.76 -5.38
CA PRO A 181 -4.51 -20.45 -6.02
C PRO A 181 -3.45 -20.08 -4.98
N TYR A 182 -2.26 -20.68 -5.07
CA TYR A 182 -1.19 -20.55 -4.08
C TYR A 182 -0.83 -19.09 -3.77
N TRP A 183 -0.81 -18.23 -4.80
CA TRP A 183 -0.51 -16.81 -4.66
C TRP A 183 -1.50 -16.04 -3.77
N ARG A 184 -2.72 -16.57 -3.51
CA ARG A 184 -3.70 -15.95 -2.59
C ARG A 184 -3.37 -16.20 -1.12
N VAL A 185 -2.58 -17.22 -0.82
CA VAL A 185 -2.29 -17.64 0.56
C VAL A 185 -1.47 -16.58 1.31
N PRO A 186 -0.38 -16.01 0.73
CA PRO A 186 0.33 -14.90 1.36
C PRO A 186 -0.57 -13.69 1.62
N SER A 187 -1.43 -13.30 0.68
CA SER A 187 -2.37 -12.19 0.87
C SER A 187 -3.32 -12.44 2.03
N LEU A 188 -3.88 -13.65 2.13
CA LEU A 188 -4.73 -14.04 3.27
C LEU A 188 -3.97 -13.96 4.61
N HIS A 189 -2.72 -14.40 4.64
CA HIS A 189 -1.90 -14.32 5.86
C HIS A 189 -1.61 -12.87 6.26
N MET A 190 -1.26 -12.02 5.30
CA MET A 190 -1.03 -10.59 5.53
C MET A 190 -2.30 -9.94 6.08
N PHE A 191 -3.43 -9.99 5.35
CA PHE A 191 -4.67 -9.35 5.81
C PHE A 191 -5.14 -9.89 7.17
N ARG A 192 -5.01 -11.20 7.43
CA ARG A 192 -5.38 -11.76 8.73
C ARG A 192 -4.51 -11.22 9.87
N ALA A 193 -3.20 -11.14 9.67
CA ALA A 193 -2.28 -10.59 10.67
C ALA A 193 -2.57 -9.09 10.92
N GLU A 194 -2.78 -8.32 9.85
CA GLU A 194 -3.10 -6.90 9.91
C GLU A 194 -4.41 -6.63 10.67
N LEU A 195 -5.45 -7.41 10.38
CA LEU A 195 -6.76 -7.26 11.03
C LEU A 195 -6.72 -7.55 12.54
N GLN A 196 -5.73 -8.31 13.02
CA GLN A 196 -5.55 -8.56 14.45
C GLN A 196 -4.93 -7.36 15.18
N ILE A 197 -4.24 -6.47 14.48
CA ILE A 197 -3.58 -5.30 15.04
C ILE A 197 -4.56 -4.12 14.96
N TYR A 198 -5.00 -3.61 16.12
CA TYR A 198 -5.97 -2.51 16.17
C TYR A 198 -5.49 -1.24 15.43
N GLU A 199 -4.20 -0.95 15.51
CA GLU A 199 -3.57 0.24 14.93
C GLU A 199 -3.09 0.03 13.48
N SER A 200 -3.40 -1.10 12.84
CA SER A 200 -2.98 -1.30 11.46
C SER A 200 -3.73 -0.39 10.50
N ALA A 201 -3.03 0.04 9.45
CA ALA A 201 -3.64 0.82 8.38
C ALA A 201 -4.82 0.07 7.73
N VAL A 202 -4.78 -1.27 7.67
CA VAL A 202 -5.90 -2.08 7.16
C VAL A 202 -7.15 -1.87 8.01
N ARG A 203 -7.04 -1.96 9.34
CA ARG A 203 -8.19 -1.76 10.24
C ARG A 203 -8.70 -0.34 10.20
N GLU A 204 -7.81 0.64 10.15
CA GLU A 204 -8.18 2.06 10.03
C GLU A 204 -9.12 2.33 8.83
N TRP A 205 -8.94 1.61 7.72
CA TRP A 205 -9.77 1.76 6.52
C TRP A 205 -11.01 0.84 6.47
N LEU A 206 -11.07 -0.24 7.26
CA LEU A 206 -12.17 -1.22 7.24
C LEU A 206 -13.12 -1.14 8.44
N ASP A 207 -12.62 -0.89 9.66
CA ASP A 207 -13.37 -1.00 10.92
C ASP A 207 -14.62 -0.12 10.98
N SER A 208 -14.64 1.00 10.24
CA SER A 208 -15.78 1.92 10.26
C SER A 208 -17.05 1.36 9.61
N GLU A 209 -16.89 0.40 8.69
CA GLU A 209 -17.96 -0.15 7.85
C GLU A 209 -18.09 -1.67 7.94
N ILE A 210 -17.04 -2.37 8.37
CA ILE A 210 -16.98 -3.83 8.45
C ILE A 210 -16.75 -4.26 9.90
N ASP A 211 -17.53 -5.23 10.36
CA ASP A 211 -17.35 -5.87 11.66
C ASP A 211 -16.16 -6.84 11.61
N VAL A 212 -14.96 -6.30 11.84
CA VAL A 212 -13.72 -7.08 11.87
C VAL A 212 -13.70 -8.10 13.01
N ALA A 213 -14.42 -7.85 14.12
CA ALA A 213 -14.53 -8.82 15.19
C ALA A 213 -15.31 -10.06 14.72
N ALA A 214 -16.42 -9.87 14.02
CA ALA A 214 -17.14 -10.95 13.37
C ALA A 214 -16.23 -11.71 12.37
N MET A 215 -15.43 -11.00 11.56
CA MET A 215 -14.50 -11.65 10.64
C MET A 215 -13.46 -12.56 11.33
N LEU A 216 -12.93 -12.13 12.48
CA LEU A 216 -11.84 -12.82 13.16
C LEU A 216 -12.30 -13.91 14.14
N PHE A 217 -13.48 -13.75 14.73
CA PHE A 217 -13.93 -14.55 15.88
C PHE A 217 -15.20 -15.37 15.63
N ILE A 218 -15.70 -15.46 14.40
CA ILE A 218 -16.79 -16.39 14.08
C ILE A 218 -16.26 -17.84 14.13
N THR A 219 -16.70 -18.51 15.19
CA THR A 219 -16.87 -19.97 15.39
C THR A 219 -17.83 -20.58 14.40
#